data_AF-A0A2L2Y412-F1
#
_entry.id   AF-A0A2L2Y412-F1
#
_cell.length_a   1.000
_cell.length_b   1.000
_cell.length_c   1.000
_cell.angle_alpha   90.00
_cell.angle_beta   90.00
_cell.angle_gamma   90.00
#
_symmetry.space_group_name_H-M   'P 1'
#
loop_
_entity.id
_entity.type
_entity.pdbx_description
1 polymer ?
#
loop_
_entity_poly.entity_id
_entity_poly.type
_entity_poly.pdbx_seq_one_letter_code
_entity_poly.pdbx_strand_id
1 'polypeptide(L)'
;RGRMGERYNIFSQLEHLQSKYIGTGHADTSKFEWIVNQHRDSLASFMAHHDMLNFFAIAENESKARIRFSLIEKMLTPTGPPPERAED
;
A
#
# COMPACT_ATOMS: atom_id res chain seq x y z
N ARG A 1 39.77 -6.62 -5.35
CA ARG A 1 38.79 -7.67 -4.94
C ARG A 1 38.03 -7.11 -3.75
N GLY A 2 36.70 -6.93 -3.82
CA GLY A 2 35.95 -6.35 -2.69
C GLY A 2 34.51 -5.89 -2.97
N ARG A 3 34.10 -5.68 -4.24
CA ARG A 3 32.78 -5.08 -4.55
C ARG A 3 31.58 -6.03 -4.61
N MET A 4 31.79 -7.35 -4.64
CA MET A 4 30.69 -8.32 -4.83
C MET A 4 30.00 -8.67 -3.50
N GLY A 5 30.76 -8.88 -2.42
CA GLY A 5 30.22 -9.24 -1.11
C GLY A 5 29.37 -8.14 -0.46
N GLU A 6 29.74 -6.88 -0.66
CA GLU A 6 28.95 -5.73 -0.18
C GLU A 6 27.59 -5.64 -0.88
N ARG A 7 27.50 -5.95 -2.18
CA ARG A 7 26.22 -5.94 -2.92
C ARG A 7 25.26 -7.01 -2.43
N TYR A 8 25.73 -8.24 -2.19
CA TYR A 8 24.90 -9.30 -1.62
C TYR A 8 24.37 -8.94 -0.23
N ASN A 9 25.17 -8.23 0.57
CA ASN A 9 24.75 -7.74 1.87
C ASN A 9 23.62 -6.69 1.75
N ILE A 10 23.73 -5.76 0.79
CA ILE A 10 22.71 -4.74 0.53
C ILE A 10 21.38 -5.37 0.08
N PHE A 11 21.41 -6.37 -0.81
CA PHE A 11 20.18 -7.06 -1.24
C PHE A 11 19.46 -7.75 -0.09
N SER A 12 20.20 -8.45 0.78
CA SER A 12 19.62 -9.08 1.97
C SER A 12 19.03 -8.08 2.96
N GLN A 13 19.64 -6.91 3.12
CA GLN A 13 19.08 -5.83 3.96
C GLN A 13 17.78 -5.25 3.37
N LEU A 14 17.72 -5.06 2.05
CA LEU A 14 16.53 -4.54 1.39
C LEU A 14 15.36 -5.55 1.48
N GLU A 15 15.61 -6.82 1.21
CA GLU A 15 14.63 -7.89 1.36
C GLU A 15 14.12 -7.98 2.81
N HIS A 16 15.01 -7.81 3.79
CA HIS A 16 14.62 -7.75 5.20
C HIS A 16 13.64 -6.60 5.47
N LEU A 17 13.94 -5.39 4.98
CA LEU A 17 13.04 -4.23 5.12
C LEU A 17 11.68 -4.46 4.43
N GLN A 18 11.69 -5.01 3.21
CA GLN A 18 10.46 -5.33 2.47
C GLN A 18 9.59 -6.37 3.18
N SER A 19 10.20 -7.35 3.85
CA SER A 19 9.48 -8.35 4.66
C SER A 19 8.84 -7.76 5.92
N LYS A 20 9.48 -6.75 6.52
CA LYS A 20 9.06 -6.15 7.79
C LYS A 20 8.06 -5.01 7.59
N TYR A 21 8.27 -4.22 6.54
CA TYR A 21 7.49 -3.01 6.25
C TYR A 21 6.89 -3.14 4.85
N ILE A 22 5.63 -3.60 4.83
CA ILE A 22 4.82 -3.69 3.60
C ILE A 22 4.75 -2.30 2.97
N GLY A 23 5.00 -2.23 1.66
CA GLY A 23 5.03 -0.97 0.91
C GLY A 23 6.43 -0.39 0.70
N THR A 24 7.48 -0.99 1.27
CA THR A 24 8.87 -0.61 0.98
C THR A 24 9.20 -0.85 -0.50
N GLY A 25 9.40 0.23 -1.27
CA GLY A 25 9.71 0.17 -2.69
C GLY A 25 11.18 -0.11 -3.02
N HIS A 26 11.47 -0.25 -4.30
CA HIS A 26 12.79 -0.37 -4.92
C HIS A 26 12.80 0.37 -6.27
N ALA A 27 13.96 0.42 -6.94
CA ALA A 27 14.12 1.18 -8.19
C ALA A 27 13.17 0.71 -9.31
N ASP A 28 12.80 -0.57 -9.30
CA ASP A 28 11.92 -1.18 -10.31
C ASP A 28 10.46 -1.28 -9.85
N THR A 29 10.09 -0.64 -8.74
CA THR A 29 8.68 -0.60 -8.30
C THR A 29 7.83 0.11 -9.36
N SER A 30 6.85 -0.62 -9.88
CA SER A 30 5.95 -0.10 -10.90
C SER A 30 5.05 1.00 -10.34
N LYS A 31 4.58 1.88 -11.24
CA LYS A 31 3.56 2.88 -10.89
C LYS A 31 2.33 2.22 -10.24
N PHE A 32 1.93 1.04 -10.71
CA PHE A 32 0.79 0.31 -10.16
C PHE A 32 1.02 -0.08 -8.70
N GLU A 33 2.15 -0.74 -8.39
CA GLU A 33 2.48 -1.17 -7.02
C GLU A 33 2.58 0.02 -6.06
N TRP A 34 3.20 1.12 -6.50
CA TRP A 34 3.31 2.34 -5.71
C TRP A 34 1.95 2.95 -5.37
N ILE A 35 1.06 3.05 -6.36
CA ILE A 35 -0.25 3.66 -6.18
C ILE A 35 -1.19 2.76 -5.36
N VAL A 36 -1.11 1.43 -5.51
CA VAL A 36 -1.86 0.47 -4.67
C VAL A 36 -1.49 0.63 -3.20
N ASN A 37 -0.20 0.71 -2.88
CA ASN A 37 0.27 0.89 -1.50
C ASN A 37 -0.22 2.24 -0.93
N GLN A 38 -0.08 3.34 -1.67
CA GLN A 38 -0.60 4.64 -1.23
C GLN A 38 -2.11 4.63 -0.94
N HIS A 39 -2.91 3.98 -1.79
CA HIS A 39 -4.36 3.90 -1.56
C HIS A 39 -4.66 3.08 -0.31
N ARG A 40 -3.97 1.96 -0.09
CA ARG A 40 -4.13 1.15 1.12
C ARG A 40 -3.74 1.93 2.38
N ASP A 41 -2.64 2.68 2.35
CA ASP A 41 -2.21 3.53 3.48
C ASP A 41 -3.21 4.64 3.78
N SER A 42 -3.80 5.23 2.73
CA SER A 42 -4.84 6.24 2.86
C SER A 42 -6.11 5.66 3.48
N LEU A 43 -6.61 4.52 2.97
CA LEU A 43 -7.78 3.82 3.51
C LEU A 43 -7.56 3.41 4.98
N ALA A 44 -6.38 2.90 5.32
CA ALA A 44 -6.02 2.57 6.69
C ALA A 44 -6.05 3.82 7.59
N SER A 45 -5.49 4.93 7.12
CA SER A 45 -5.50 6.21 7.83
C SER A 45 -6.92 6.73 8.04
N PHE A 46 -7.80 6.64 7.03
CA PHE A 46 -9.19 7.09 7.13
C PHE A 46 -9.99 6.31 8.17
N MET A 47 -9.71 5.02 8.35
CA MET A 47 -10.38 4.18 9.36
C MET A 47 -9.80 4.37 10.77
N ALA A 48 -8.50 4.63 10.87
CA ALA A 48 -7.78 4.76 12.14
C ALA A 48 -8.01 6.12 12.81
N HIS A 49 -8.08 7.21 12.03
CA HIS A 49 -8.29 8.56 12.56
C HIS A 49 -9.78 8.83 12.76
N HIS A 50 -10.18 9.07 14.01
CA HIS A 50 -11.58 9.27 14.37
C HIS A 50 -12.24 10.46 13.64
N ASP A 51 -11.52 11.56 13.48
CA ASP A 51 -12.05 12.77 12.82
C ASP A 51 -12.30 12.52 11.32
N MET A 52 -11.39 11.81 10.66
CA MET A 52 -11.56 11.43 9.25
C MET A 52 -12.73 10.46 9.08
N LEU A 53 -12.81 9.43 9.92
CA LEU A 53 -13.92 8.48 9.88
C LEU A 53 -15.28 9.18 10.12
N ASN A 54 -15.33 10.12 11.06
CA ASN A 54 -16.52 10.92 11.32
C ASN A 54 -16.90 11.77 10.11
N PHE A 55 -15.91 12.43 9.49
CA PHE A 55 -16.12 13.23 8.29
C PHE A 55 -16.76 12.40 7.17
N PHE A 56 -16.21 11.22 6.86
CA PHE A 56 -16.78 10.33 5.84
C PHE A 56 -18.18 9.82 6.21
N ALA A 57 -18.41 9.44 7.47
CA ALA A 57 -19.72 8.99 7.93
C ALA A 57 -20.80 10.07 7.82
N ILE A 58 -20.45 11.32 8.10
CA ILE A 58 -21.37 12.46 7.95
C ILE A 58 -21.60 12.76 6.46
N ALA A 59 -20.54 12.80 5.65
CA ALA A 59 -20.63 13.12 4.24
C ALA A 59 -21.43 12.10 3.43
N GLU A 60 -21.29 10.80 3.74
CA GLU A 60 -22.02 9.72 3.07
C GLU A 60 -23.37 9.39 3.75
N ASN A 61 -23.68 10.02 4.90
CA ASN A 61 -24.87 9.75 5.70
C ASN A 61 -25.05 8.26 6.05
N GLU A 62 -23.96 7.61 6.45
CA GLU A 62 -23.92 6.19 6.79
C GLU A 62 -23.29 5.99 8.17
N SER A 63 -23.59 4.85 8.79
CA SER A 63 -22.99 4.53 10.09
C SER A 63 -21.47 4.37 9.98
N LYS A 64 -20.73 4.76 11.04
CA LYS A 64 -19.26 4.58 11.10
C LYS A 64 -18.84 3.14 10.85
N ALA A 65 -19.64 2.17 11.30
CA ALA A 65 -19.40 0.74 11.08
C ALA A 65 -19.48 0.38 9.59
N ARG A 66 -20.45 0.93 8.86
CA ARG A 66 -20.61 0.71 7.43
C ARG A 66 -19.51 1.37 6.60
N ILE A 67 -19.09 2.58 6.97
CA ILE A 67 -17.92 3.23 6.34
C ILE A 67 -16.65 2.40 6.56
N ARG A 68 -16.39 1.92 7.79
CA ARG A 68 -15.26 1.01 8.06
C ARG A 68 -15.30 -0.24 7.19
N PHE A 69 -16.45 -0.88 7.09
CA PHE A 69 -16.62 -2.06 6.26
C PHE A 69 -16.32 -1.76 4.78
N SER A 70 -16.90 -0.67 4.23
CA SER A 70 -16.65 -0.26 2.84
C SER A 70 -15.17 0.08 2.58
N LEU A 71 -14.51 0.75 3.53
CA LEU A 71 -13.08 1.08 3.41
C LEU A 71 -12.20 -0.17 3.40
N ILE A 72 -12.52 -1.18 4.22
CA ILE A 72 -11.82 -2.49 4.22
C ILE A 72 -12.03 -3.21 2.89
N GLU A 73 -13.25 -3.28 2.37
CA GLU A 73 -13.52 -3.93 1.07
C GLU A 73 -12.74 -3.28 -0.07
N LYS A 74 -12.63 -1.94 -0.07
CA LYS A 74 -11.84 -1.19 -1.05
C LYS A 74 -10.33 -1.48 -0.99
N MET A 75 -9.80 -2.05 0.10
CA MET A 75 -8.36 -2.35 0.21
C MET A 75 -7.90 -3.49 -0.70
N LEU A 76 -8.81 -4.36 -1.17
CA LEU A 76 -8.47 -5.50 -2.01
C LEU A 76 -7.85 -5.04 -3.35
N THR A 77 -8.58 -4.21 -4.08
CA THR A 77 -8.21 -3.70 -5.41
C THR A 77 -8.58 -2.21 -5.54
N PRO A 78 -7.93 -1.30 -4.78
CA PRO A 78 -8.33 0.10 -4.73
C PRO A 78 -8.17 0.85 -6.05
N THR A 79 -7.30 0.36 -6.94
CA THR A 79 -6.89 1.03 -8.18
C THR A 79 -7.25 0.22 -9.43
N GLY A 80 -8.14 -0.77 -9.28
CA GLY A 80 -8.48 -1.71 -10.35
C GLY A 80 -7.45 -2.85 -10.52
N PRO A 81 -7.63 -3.69 -11.55
CA PRO A 81 -6.73 -4.79 -11.84
C PRO A 81 -5.33 -4.29 -12.26
N PRO A 82 -4.27 -5.08 -12.00
CA PRO A 82 -2.93 -4.77 -12.48
C PRO A 82 -2.92 -4.66 -14.01
N PRO A 83 -2.09 -3.76 -14.58
CA PRO A 83 -1.92 -3.69 -16.03
C PRO A 83 -1.35 -5.01 -16.55
N GLU A 84 -1.73 -5.36 -17.78
CA GLU A 84 -1.10 -6.49 -18.49
C GLU A 84 0.41 -6.26 -18.51
N ARG A 85 1.17 -7.27 -18.09
CA ARG A 85 2.63 -7.18 -18.19
C ARG A 85 2.95 -7.07 -19.67
N ALA A 86 3.72 -6.05 -20.05
CA ALA A 86 4.35 -6.07 -21.37
C ALA A 86 5.19 -7.35 -21.43
N GLU A 87 4.83 -8.26 -22.35
CA GLU A 87 5.71 -9.36 -22.71
C GLU A 87 7.02 -8.74 -23.25
N ASP A 88 8.17 -9.17 -22.71
CA ASP A 88 9.49 -8.72 -23.14
C ASP A 88 9.74 -9.01 -24.64
#